data_AF-A0AAX2R9F1-F1
#
_entry.id   AF-A0AAX2R9F1-F1
#
_cell.length_a   1.000
_cell.length_b   1.000
_cell.length_c   1.000
_cell.angle_alpha   90.00
_cell.angle_beta   90.00
_cell.angle_gamma   90.00
#
_symmetry.space_group_name_H-M   'P 1'
#
loop_
_entity.id
_entity.type
_entity.pdbx_description
1 polymer ?
#
loop_
_entity_poly.entity_id
_entity_poly.type
_entity_poly.pdbx_seq_one_letter_code
_entity_poly.pdbx_strand_id
1 'polypeptide(L)'
;MQITLETAKAIYRQAIDPRASETEGSAWWDEVADEVRDVVAARTMSEAAAVIDWWHRDWAVVSDTPRDAAKRIRDAARVLRIDA
;
A
#
# COMPACT_ATOMS: atom_id res chain seq x y z
N MET A 1 -3.55 14.95 1.63
CA MET A 1 -4.55 14.09 2.31
C MET A 1 -3.83 13.34 3.40
N GLN A 2 -4.40 13.24 4.59
CA GLN A 2 -3.82 12.46 5.68
C GLN A 2 -4.58 11.13 5.79
N ILE A 3 -3.97 10.04 5.31
CA ILE A 3 -4.49 8.67 5.47
C ILE A 3 -4.20 8.25 6.91
N THR A 4 -5.24 7.90 7.66
CA THR A 4 -5.09 7.38 9.03
C THR A 4 -4.43 6.00 9.02
N LEU A 5 -3.86 5.56 10.13
CA LEU A 5 -3.28 4.22 10.24
C LEU A 5 -4.30 3.12 9.85
N GLU A 6 -5.53 3.22 10.34
CA GLU A 6 -6.59 2.25 10.05
C GLU A 6 -6.99 2.23 8.57
N THR A 7 -7.05 3.40 7.92
CA THR A 7 -7.30 3.46 6.47
C THR A 7 -6.12 2.87 5.68
N ALA A 8 -4.88 3.09 6.12
CA ALA A 8 -3.71 2.51 5.46
C ALA A 8 -3.70 0.97 5.59
N LYS A 9 -4.04 0.44 6.77
CA LYS A 9 -4.24 -1.00 6.99
C LYS A 9 -5.30 -1.58 6.07
N ALA A 10 -6.45 -0.91 5.94
CA ALA A 10 -7.54 -1.35 5.06
C ALA A 10 -7.10 -1.37 3.58
N ILE A 11 -6.40 -0.32 3.12
CA ILE A 11 -5.84 -0.26 1.76
C ILE A 11 -4.86 -1.41 1.54
N TYR A 12 -3.92 -1.63 2.48
CA TYR A 12 -2.92 -2.69 2.37
C TYR A 12 -3.57 -4.08 2.28
N ARG A 13 -4.55 -4.37 3.15
CA ARG A 13 -5.28 -5.65 3.13
C ARG A 13 -6.05 -5.86 1.83
N GLN A 14 -6.67 -4.82 1.30
CA GLN A 14 -7.44 -4.90 0.06
C GLN A 14 -6.54 -5.04 -1.17
N ALA A 15 -5.39 -4.35 -1.18
CA ALA A 15 -4.54 -4.24 -2.36
C ALA A 15 -3.42 -5.28 -2.42
N ILE A 16 -2.91 -5.72 -1.27
CA ILE A 16 -1.67 -6.50 -1.16
C ILE A 16 -1.92 -7.85 -0.49
N ASP A 17 -2.25 -7.87 0.79
CA ASP A 17 -2.44 -9.11 1.55
C ASP A 17 -3.70 -9.08 2.43
N PRO A 18 -4.80 -9.71 1.99
CA PRO A 18 -6.03 -9.82 2.79
C PRO A 18 -5.86 -10.57 4.11
N ARG A 19 -4.78 -11.33 4.30
CA ARG A 19 -4.49 -12.11 5.51
C ARG A 19 -3.66 -11.35 6.53
N ALA A 20 -3.08 -10.20 6.16
CA ALA A 20 -2.29 -9.39 7.08
C ALA A 20 -3.16 -8.95 8.27
N SER A 21 -2.69 -9.28 9.47
CA SER A 21 -3.46 -9.11 10.70
C SER A 21 -2.72 -8.23 11.72
N GLU A 22 -3.36 -7.92 12.84
CA GLU A 22 -2.72 -7.12 13.90
C GLU A 22 -1.54 -7.86 14.57
N THR A 23 -1.31 -9.14 14.27
CA THR A 23 -0.20 -9.94 14.80
C THR A 23 1.18 -9.54 14.28
N GLU A 24 1.26 -8.81 13.17
CA GLU A 24 2.53 -8.33 12.58
C GLU A 24 3.25 -7.29 13.45
N GLY A 25 2.55 -6.72 14.44
CA GLY A 25 3.09 -5.74 15.40
C GLY A 25 2.91 -4.29 14.96
N SER A 26 2.85 -3.38 15.94
CA SER A 26 2.53 -1.96 15.68
C SER A 26 3.60 -1.26 14.84
N ALA A 27 4.89 -1.52 15.10
CA ALA A 27 6.00 -0.92 14.36
C ALA A 27 5.96 -1.28 12.87
N TRP A 28 5.60 -2.53 12.56
CA TRP A 28 5.43 -2.97 11.18
C TRP A 28 4.27 -2.23 10.50
N TRP A 29 3.13 -2.10 11.19
CA TRP A 29 2.00 -1.36 10.65
C TRP A 29 2.25 0.15 10.48
N ASP A 30 3.09 0.75 11.31
CA ASP A 30 3.49 2.15 11.17
C ASP A 30 4.34 2.36 9.90
N GLU A 31 5.32 1.49 9.65
CA GLU A 31 6.13 1.49 8.41
C GLU A 31 5.25 1.29 7.17
N VAL A 32 4.40 0.25 7.18
CA VAL A 32 3.43 -0.05 6.11
C VAL A 32 2.54 1.17 5.83
N ALA A 33 2.11 1.88 6.88
CA ALA A 33 1.23 3.03 6.72
C ALA A 33 1.94 4.23 6.08
N ASP A 34 3.21 4.46 6.40
CA ASP A 34 4.02 5.50 5.77
C ASP A 34 4.26 5.19 4.29
N GLU A 35 4.53 3.93 3.94
CA GLU A 35 4.74 3.52 2.55
C GLU A 35 3.44 3.61 1.72
N VAL A 36 2.30 3.19 2.29
CA VAL A 36 0.98 3.38 1.65
C VAL A 36 0.70 4.87 1.43
N ARG A 37 1.03 5.73 2.39
CA ARG A 37 0.87 7.19 2.24
C ARG A 37 1.72 7.71 1.09
N ASP A 38 2.97 7.28 0.97
CA ASP A 38 3.89 7.71 -0.09
C ASP A 38 3.42 7.26 -1.48
N VAL A 39 2.94 6.01 -1.61
CA VAL A 39 2.38 5.48 -2.87
C VAL A 39 1.15 6.28 -3.32
N VAL A 40 0.28 6.63 -2.37
CA VAL A 40 -0.92 7.44 -2.64
C VAL A 40 -0.58 8.90 -2.91
N ALA A 41 0.45 9.45 -2.26
CA ALA A 41 0.87 10.84 -2.39
C ALA A 41 1.75 11.11 -3.62
N ALA A 42 2.42 10.08 -4.16
CA ALA A 42 3.27 10.20 -5.34
C ALA A 42 2.52 10.86 -6.52
N ARG A 43 3.21 11.70 -7.29
CA ARG A 43 2.56 12.48 -8.35
C ARG A 43 2.34 11.64 -9.60
N THR A 44 3.25 10.71 -9.85
CA THR A 44 3.21 9.82 -11.02
C THR A 44 3.14 8.35 -10.62
N MET A 45 2.68 7.51 -11.54
CA MET A 45 2.69 6.06 -11.33
C MET A 45 4.12 5.50 -11.27
N SER A 46 5.08 6.15 -11.93
CA SER A 46 6.49 5.74 -11.89
C SER A 46 7.11 6.01 -10.52
N GLU A 47 6.83 7.17 -9.89
CA GLU A 47 7.22 7.45 -8.51
C GLU A 47 6.59 6.46 -7.54
N ALA A 48 5.29 6.16 -7.70
CA ALA A 48 4.60 5.19 -6.87
C ALA A 48 5.18 3.78 -7.00
N ALA A 49 5.51 3.36 -8.21
CA ALA A 49 6.15 2.08 -8.47
C ALA A 49 7.56 2.01 -7.85
N ALA A 50 8.31 3.12 -7.83
CA ALA A 50 9.62 3.16 -7.20
C ALA A 50 9.56 2.97 -5.67
N VAL A 51 8.51 3.47 -5.01
CA VAL A 51 8.26 3.23 -3.59
C VAL A 51 8.00 1.73 -3.34
N ILE A 52 7.14 1.10 -4.16
CA ILE A 52 6.87 -0.35 -4.05
C ILE A 52 8.12 -1.19 -4.33
N ASP A 53 8.91 -0.83 -5.33
CA ASP A 53 10.11 -1.57 -5.74
C ASP A 53 11.14 -1.66 -4.59
N TRP A 54 11.22 -0.61 -3.77
CA TRP A 54 12.08 -0.59 -2.58
C TRP A 54 11.53 -1.43 -1.43
N TRP A 55 10.23 -1.34 -1.17
CA TRP A 55 9.53 -2.07 -0.10
C TRP A 55 9.70 -3.59 -0.22
N HIS A 56 9.89 -4.07 -1.45
CA HIS A 56 9.50 -5.41 -1.78
C HIS A 56 10.38 -6.06 -2.86
N ARG A 57 11.69 -5.96 -2.65
CA ARG A 57 12.73 -6.55 -3.50
C ARG A 57 12.59 -8.07 -3.73
N ASP A 58 11.78 -8.77 -2.93
CA ASP A 58 11.46 -10.21 -3.04
C ASP A 58 10.08 -10.54 -3.70
N TRP A 59 9.45 -9.59 -4.41
CA TRP A 59 8.15 -9.83 -5.08
C TRP A 59 8.19 -10.79 -6.27
N ALA A 60 9.38 -11.26 -6.64
CA ALA A 60 9.57 -12.29 -7.66
C ALA A 60 8.77 -13.58 -7.34
N VAL A 61 8.44 -13.85 -6.07
CA VAL A 61 7.64 -15.02 -5.67
C VAL A 61 6.15 -14.90 -6.05
N VAL A 62 5.63 -13.68 -6.27
CA VAL A 62 4.18 -13.43 -6.44
C VAL A 62 3.76 -13.13 -7.89
N SER A 63 4.69 -13.17 -8.85
CA SER A 63 4.44 -12.82 -10.27
C SER A 63 3.77 -11.44 -10.45
N ASP A 64 4.18 -10.48 -9.63
CA ASP A 64 3.53 -9.18 -9.50
C ASP A 64 4.52 -8.06 -9.83
N THR A 65 4.04 -6.94 -10.33
CA THR A 65 4.90 -5.81 -10.72
C THR A 65 4.73 -4.64 -9.76
N PRO A 66 5.80 -3.89 -9.45
CA PRO A 66 5.70 -2.69 -8.61
C PRO A 66 4.66 -1.68 -9.13
N ARG A 67 4.46 -1.63 -10.45
CA ARG A 67 3.47 -0.76 -11.10
C ARG A 67 2.04 -1.24 -10.86
N ASP A 68 1.77 -2.54 -10.97
CA ASP A 68 0.44 -3.11 -10.75
C ASP A 68 0.04 -3.10 -9.28
N ALA A 69 1.01 -3.30 -8.39
CA ALA A 69 0.86 -3.09 -6.95
C ALA A 69 0.48 -1.64 -6.61
N ALA A 70 1.26 -0.68 -7.11
CA ALA A 70 1.00 0.75 -6.92
C ALA A 70 -0.38 1.14 -7.47
N LYS A 71 -0.79 0.56 -8.60
CA LYS A 71 -2.13 0.75 -9.17
C LYS A 71 -3.22 0.23 -8.22
N ARG A 72 -3.13 -1.00 -7.73
CA ARG A 72 -4.12 -1.57 -6.79
C ARG A 72 -4.24 -0.75 -5.50
N ILE A 73 -3.12 -0.31 -4.93
CA ILE A 73 -3.11 0.54 -3.73
C ILE A 73 -3.86 1.84 -3.99
N ARG A 74 -3.60 2.50 -5.14
CA ARG A 74 -4.28 3.75 -5.52
C ARG A 74 -5.76 3.55 -5.80
N ASP A 75 -6.13 2.44 -6.43
CA ASP A 75 -7.53 2.10 -6.71
C ASP A 75 -8.29 1.81 -5.40
N ALA A 76 -7.70 1.03 -4.48
CA ALA A 76 -8.26 0.78 -3.16
C ALA A 76 -8.41 2.09 -2.35
N ALA A 77 -7.40 2.97 -2.37
CA ALA A 77 -7.46 4.28 -1.74
C ALA A 77 -8.52 5.21 -2.33
N ARG A 78 -8.92 5.02 -3.60
CA ARG A 78 -10.04 5.74 -4.21
C ARG A 78 -11.38 5.17 -3.77
N VAL A 79 -11.53 3.84 -3.73
CA VAL A 79 -12.76 3.17 -3.26
C VAL A 79 -13.05 3.54 -1.81
N LEU A 80 -12.06 3.38 -0.93
CA LEU A 80 -12.20 3.68 0.50
C LEU A 80 -12.38 5.18 0.80
N ARG A 81 -12.10 6.06 -0.18
CA ARG A 81 -12.42 7.49 -0.12
C ARG A 81 -13.87 7.79 -0.48
N ILE A 82 -14.49 6.96 -1.32
CA ILE A 82 -15.88 7.13 -1.73
C ILE A 82 -16.81 6.62 -0.62
N ASP A 83 -16.33 5.68 0.20
CA ASP A 83 -17.08 5.05 1.29
C ASP A 83 -16.87 5.70 2.68
N ALA A 84 -16.07 6.78 2.78
CA ALA A 84 -15.74 7.50 4.01
C ALA A 84 -16.34 8.92 4.04
#